data_AF-A0A8X7C7S5-F1
#
_entry.id   AF-A0A8X7C7S5-F1
#
_cell.length_a   1.000
_cell.length_b   1.000
_cell.length_c   1.000
_cell.angle_alpha   90.00
_cell.angle_beta   90.00
_cell.angle_gamma   90.00
#
_symmetry.space_group_name_H-M   'P 1'
#
loop_
_entity.id
_entity.type
_entity.pdbx_description
1 polymer ?
#
loop_
_entity_poly.entity_id
_entity_poly.type
_entity_poly.pdbx_seq_one_letter_code
_entity_poly.pdbx_strand_id
1 'polypeptide(L)' 'MGKLRDLGYNLLSHHPYSPDLGLSDFHLFPNLTNFFSGKLFASNEEVERAVDGYLHRLPDSPFRELLLMLEKR' A
#
# COMPACT_ATOMS: atom_id res chain seq x y z
N MET A 1 0.38 -15.90 -20.54
CA MET A 1 1.06 -16.08 -19.24
C MET A 1 2.38 -15.34 -19.31
N GLY A 2 2.64 -14.30 -18.51
CA GLY A 2 4.04 -14.01 -18.14
C GLY A 2 4.63 -12.62 -18.31
N LYS A 3 3.90 -11.51 -18.52
CA LYS A 3 4.56 -10.18 -18.57
C LYS A 3 5.46 -9.89 -17.36
N LEU A 4 5.09 -10.38 -16.18
CA LEU A 4 5.90 -10.29 -14.96
C LEU A 4 7.16 -11.17 -15.01
N ARG A 5 7.08 -12.35 -15.63
CA ARG A 5 8.22 -13.26 -15.82
C ARG A 5 9.19 -12.73 -16.87
N ASP A 6 8.67 -12.13 -17.94
CA ASP A 6 9.46 -11.50 -19.00
C ASP A 6 10.27 -10.30 -18.46
N LEU A 7 9.72 -9.63 -17.45
CA LEU A 7 10.39 -8.55 -16.72
C LEU A 7 11.31 -9.05 -15.58
N GLY A 8 11.44 -10.37 -15.39
CA GLY A 8 12.32 -10.97 -14.38
C GLY A 8 11.78 -10.92 -12.94
N TYR A 9 10.50 -10.61 -12.72
CA TYR A 9 9.92 -10.60 -11.39
C TYR A 9 9.63 -12.02 -10.89
N ASN A 10 10.07 -12.29 -9.66
CA ASN A 10 9.67 -13.47 -8.91
C ASN A 10 8.31 -13.20 -8.26
N LEU A 11 7.31 -14.01 -8.62
CA LEU A 11 5.98 -13.92 -8.02
C LEU A 11 5.97 -14.68 -6.69
N LEU A 12 5.69 -13.95 -5.60
CA LEU A 12 5.46 -14.58 -4.29
C LEU A 12 4.08 -15.25 -4.27
N SER A 13 4.01 -16.45 -3.69
CA SER A 13 2.74 -17.14 -3.48
C SER A 13 1.90 -16.38 -2.45
N HIS A 14 0.71 -15.91 -2.86
CA HIS A 14 -0.26 -15.30 -1.97
C HIS A 14 -1.48 -16.19 -1.85
N HIS A 15 -1.96 -16.40 -0.63
CA HIS A 15 -3.16 -17.20 -0.40
C HIS A 15 -4.40 -16.41 -0.83
N PRO A 16 -5.42 -17.04 -1.44
CA PRO A 16 -6.67 -16.37 -1.74
C PRO A 16 -7.31 -15.79 -0.46
N TYR A 17 -7.85 -14.58 -0.56
CA TYR A 17 -8.60 -13.89 0.51
C TYR A 17 -7.83 -13.68 1.81
N SER A 18 -6.54 -13.32 1.72
CA SER A 18 -5.71 -12.97 2.88
C SER A 18 -5.38 -11.48 2.95
N PRO A 19 -6.37 -10.59 3.16
CA PRO A 19 -6.14 -9.14 3.31
C PRO A 19 -5.30 -8.82 4.55
N ASP A 20 -5.24 -9.73 5.52
CA ASP A 20 -4.35 -9.68 6.68
C ASP A 20 -2.86 -9.90 6.33
N LEU A 21 -2.58 -10.55 5.20
CA LEU A 21 -1.23 -10.74 4.65
C LEU A 21 -0.85 -9.64 3.64
N GLY A 22 -1.83 -8.88 3.15
CA GLY A 22 -1.59 -7.74 2.26
C GLY A 22 -1.07 -6.53 3.05
N LEU A 23 0.20 -6.16 2.84
CA LEU A 23 0.78 -4.96 3.48
C LEU A 23 -0.01 -3.67 3.20
N SER A 24 -0.54 -3.55 1.99
CA SER A 24 -1.39 -2.43 1.59
C SER A 24 -2.71 -2.43 2.35
N ASP A 25 -3.34 -3.59 2.45
CA ASP A 25 -4.70 -3.75 2.97
C ASP A 25 -4.74 -3.63 4.50
N PHE A 26 -3.72 -4.17 5.18
CA PHE A 26 -3.64 -4.11 6.63
C PHE A 26 -3.11 -2.78 7.17
N HIS A 27 -2.19 -2.11 6.46
CA HIS A 27 -1.50 -0.94 7.01
C HIS A 27 -1.66 0.34 6.20
N LEU A 28 -1.50 0.31 4.88
CA LEU A 28 -1.53 1.53 4.08
C LEU A 28 -2.95 2.11 3.97
N PHE A 29 -3.92 1.30 3.52
CA PHE A 29 -5.27 1.76 3.23
C PHE A 29 -6.07 2.22 4.46
N PRO A 30 -5.99 1.57 5.63
CA PRO A 30 -6.67 2.07 6.81
C PRO A 30 -6.17 3.46 7.24
N ASN A 31 -4.85 3.66 7.24
CA ASN A 31 -4.25 4.95 7.61
C ASN A 31 -4.52 6.04 6.56
N LEU A 32 -4.49 5.68 5.27
CA LEU A 32 -4.85 6.59 4.19
C LEU A 32 -6.34 6.97 4.24
N THR A 33 -7.22 6.02 4.55
CA THR A 33 -8.66 6.27 4.72
C THR A 33 -8.92 7.20 5.89
N ASN A 34 -8.23 6.99 7.02
CA ASN A 34 -8.27 7.91 8.16
C ASN A 34 -7.77 9.31 7.79
N PHE A 35 -6.70 9.41 7.00
CA PHE A 35 -6.18 10.68 6.51
C PHE A 35 -7.17 11.42 5.59
N PHE A 36 -7.97 10.69 4.81
CA PHE A 36 -9.01 11.26 3.94
C PHE A 36 -10.37 11.42 4.60
N SER A 37 -10.57 10.87 5.79
CA SER A 37 -11.84 10.93 6.49
C SER A 37 -12.31 12.38 6.68
N GLY A 38 -13.52 12.67 6.19
CA GLY A 38 -14.13 14.00 6.25
C GLY A 38 -13.62 15.03 5.24
N LYS A 39 -12.68 14.66 4.34
CA LYS A 39 -12.23 15.54 3.25
C LYS A 39 -13.12 15.38 2.02
N LEU A 40 -13.50 16.50 1.43
CA LEU A 40 -14.16 16.57 0.13
C LEU A 40 -13.15 17.11 -0.87
N PHE A 41 -13.01 16.44 -2.00
CA PHE A 41 -12.14 16.84 -3.09
C PHE A 41 -12.99 17.31 -4.25
N ALA A 42 -12.64 18.44 -4.85
CA ALA A 42 -13.37 19.02 -5.97
C ALA A 42 -12.95 18.43 -7.32
N SER A 43 -11.78 17.78 -7.38
CA SER A 43 -11.26 17.17 -8.61
C SER A 43 -10.31 16.01 -8.33
N ASN A 44 -10.03 15.21 -9.37
CA ASN A 44 -9.09 14.10 -9.28
C ASN A 44 -7.66 14.58 -9.00
N GLU A 45 -7.25 15.72 -9.57
CA GLU A 45 -5.93 16.31 -9.35
C GLU A 45 -5.73 16.76 -7.89
N GLU A 46 -6.80 17.07 -7.18
CA GLU A 46 -6.75 17.34 -5.75
C GLU A 46 -6.54 16.05 -4.94
N VAL A 47 -7.22 14.97 -5.32
CA VAL A 47 -7.03 13.64 -4.71
C VAL A 47 -5.60 13.16 -4.93
N GLU A 48 -5.09 13.21 -6.16
CA GLU A 48 -3.73 12.79 -6.52
C GLU A 48 -2.67 13.53 -5.69
N ARG A 49 -2.75 14.87 -5.62
CA ARG A 49 -1.84 15.68 -4.79
C ARG A 49 -1.95 15.34 -3.31
N ALA A 50 -3.14 15.05 -2.82
CA ALA A 50 -3.35 14.70 -1.42
C ALA A 50 -2.77 13.32 -1.07
N VAL A 51 -2.88 12.34 -1.99
CA VAL A 51 -2.24 11.02 -1.90
C VAL A 51 -0.72 11.18 -1.93
N ASP A 52 -0.17 11.88 -2.93
CA ASP A 52 1.28 12.09 -3.05
C ASP A 52 1.85 12.78 -1.81
N GLY A 53 1.18 13.84 -1.34
CA GLY A 53 1.58 14.54 -0.12
C GLY A 53 1.49 13.66 1.13
N TYR A 54 0.55 12.71 1.19
CA TYR A 54 0.52 11.73 2.28
C TYR A 54 1.69 10.75 2.20
N LEU A 55 1.93 10.17 1.02
CA LEU A 55 3.01 9.21 0.80
C LEU A 55 4.39 9.82 1.09
N HIS A 56 4.62 11.08 0.71
CA HIS A 56 5.86 11.81 1.02
C HIS A 56 6.08 12.10 2.51
N ARG A 57 5.03 12.05 3.33
CA ARG A 57 5.13 12.22 4.79
C ARG A 57 5.37 10.91 5.52
N LEU A 58 5.18 9.77 4.85
CA LEU A 58 5.51 8.49 5.44
C LEU A 58 7.03 8.42 5.62
N PRO A 59 7.53 7.84 6.73
CA PRO A 59 8.97 7.61 6.87
C PRO A 59 9.48 6.70 5.73
N ASP A 60 10.79 6.61 5.55
CA ASP A 60 11.38 5.68 4.57
C ASP A 60 11.30 4.21 5.03
N SER A 61 11.09 3.96 6.33
CA SER A 61 11.11 2.63 6.96
C SER A 61 9.77 1.88 7.15
N PRO A 62 8.55 2.42 6.96
CA PRO A 62 7.31 1.78 7.39
C PRO A 62 7.10 0.48 6.62
N PHE A 63 7.42 0.46 5.32
CA PHE A 63 7.35 -0.78 4.54
C PHE A 63 8.39 -1.83 4.95
N ARG A 64 9.58 -1.42 5.42
CA ARG A 64 10.60 -2.37 5.90
C ARG A 64 10.18 -3.00 7.22
N GLU A 65 9.71 -2.20 8.16
CA GLU A 65 9.27 -2.71 9.47
C GLU A 65 8.05 -3.63 9.31
N LEU A 66 7.12 -3.27 8.43
CA LEU A 66 5.98 -4.12 8.08
C LEU A 66 6.39 -5.41 7.36
N LEU A 67 7.40 -5.37 6.47
CA LEU A 67 7.96 -6.58 5.86
C LEU A 67 8.49 -7.55 6.93
N LEU A 68 9.21 -7.01 7.91
CA LEU A 68 9.73 -7.80 9.04
C LEU A 68 8.59 -8.32 9.96
N MET A 69 7.46 -7.61 10.05
CA MET A 69 6.29 -8.09 10.78
C MET A 69 5.60 -9.25 10.07
N LEU A 70 5.66 -9.34 8.74
CA LEU A 70 5.12 -10.48 7.98
C LEU A 70 5.95 -11.74 8.16
N GLU A 71 7.27 -11.64 8.31
CA GLU A 71 8.13 -12.81 8.61
C GLU A 71 7.85 -13.41 10.00
N LYS A 72 7.19 -12.66 10.88
CA LYS A 72 6.90 -13.05 12.28
C LYS A 72 5.45 -13.47 12.51
N ARG A 73 4.58 -13.43 11.50
CA ARG A 73 3.20 -13.91 11.57
C ARG A 73 3.11 -15.37 11.15
#